data_AF-A0A379TII3-F1
#
_entry.id   AF-A0A379TII3-F1
#
_cell.length_a   1.000
_cell.length_b   1.000
_cell.length_c   1.000
_cell.angle_alpha   90.00
_cell.angle_beta   90.00
_cell.angle_gamma   90.00
#
_symmetry.space_group_name_H-M   'P 1'
#
loop_
_entity.id
_entity.type
_entity.pdbx_description
1 polymer ?
#
loop_
_entity_poly.entity_id
_entity_poly.type
_entity_poly.pdbx_seq_one_letter_code
_entity_poly.pdbx_strand_id
1 'polypeptide(L)' 'MGRHGGRKLKKIWQELNVPSWRRDTTPLLFYGDTLIAAAGHFITCDGLANSEDGMALLWREDA' A
#
# COMPACT_ATOMS: atom_id res chain seq x y z
N MET A 1 -9.32 18.45 -3.15
CA MET A 1 -9.15 18.23 -4.61
C MET A 1 -8.14 17.11 -4.81
N GLY A 2 -8.63 15.93 -5.19
CA GLY A 2 -7.84 14.70 -5.33
C GLY A 2 -6.73 14.85 -6.36
N ARG A 3 -5.55 14.35 -6.04
CA ARG A 3 -4.37 14.47 -6.91
C ARG A 3 -4.45 13.39 -7.99
N HIS A 4 -4.69 13.78 -9.24
CA HIS A 4 -4.58 12.89 -10.40
C HIS A 4 -3.12 12.78 -10.83
N GLY A 5 -2.47 11.68 -10.44
CA GLY A 5 -1.14 11.33 -10.89
C GLY A 5 -0.49 10.31 -9.96
N GLY A 6 -0.08 9.16 -10.51
CA GLY A 6 0.63 8.12 -9.77
C GLY A 6 1.86 8.69 -9.07
N ARG A 7 1.97 8.47 -7.76
CA ARG A 7 3.16 8.83 -6.99
C ARG A 7 4.15 7.68 -7.07
N LYS A 8 5.44 8.00 -7.22
CA LYS A 8 6.50 7.02 -6.98
C LYS A 8 6.38 6.50 -5.54
N LEU A 9 6.50 5.19 -5.35
CA LEU A 9 6.35 4.53 -4.04
C LEU A 9 7.17 5.21 -2.93
N LYS A 10 8.41 5.63 -3.24
CA LYS A 10 9.27 6.39 -2.32
C LYS A 10 8.61 7.65 -1.74
N LYS A 11 7.83 8.38 -2.55
CA LYS A 11 7.14 9.61 -2.12
C LYS A 11 5.96 9.29 -1.21
N ILE A 12 5.23 8.21 -1.50
CA ILE A 12 4.14 7.73 -0.63
C ILE A 12 4.70 7.39 0.76
N TRP A 13 5.83 6.67 0.81
CA TRP A 13 6.47 6.36 2.09
C TRP A 13 6.89 7.58 2.90
N GLN A 14 7.40 8.62 2.22
CA GLN A 14 7.76 9.87 2.88
C GLN A 14 6.54 10.62 3.41
N GLU A 15 5.46 10.69 2.63
CA GLU A 15 4.21 11.36 3.04
C GLU A 15 3.51 10.62 4.20
N LEU A 16 3.62 9.29 4.26
CA LEU A 16 3.13 8.46 5.36
C LEU A 16 4.10 8.39 6.56
N ASN A 17 5.22 9.11 6.52
CA ASN A 17 6.26 9.11 7.55
C ASN A 17 6.77 7.70 7.93
N VAL A 18 6.77 6.77 6.99
CA VAL A 18 7.25 5.41 7.25
C VAL A 18 8.77 5.45 7.37
N PRO A 19 9.36 4.97 8.49
CA PRO A 19 10.81 4.95 8.66
C PRO A 19 11.50 4.12 7.58
N SER A 20 12.71 4.50 7.17
CA SER A 20 13.42 3.80 6.09
C SER A 20 13.59 2.30 6.36
N TRP A 21 13.91 1.92 7.61
CA TRP A 21 14.06 0.52 8.02
C TRP A 21 12.75 -0.28 7.99
N ARG A 22 11.59 0.37 8.03
CA ARG A 22 10.29 -0.29 7.89
C ARG A 22 9.89 -0.48 6.44
N ARG A 23 10.37 0.36 5.52
CA ARG A 23 9.95 0.32 4.10
C ARG A 23 10.34 -0.98 3.42
N ASP A 24 11.50 -1.51 3.75
CA ASP A 24 12.04 -2.73 3.14
C ASP A 24 11.49 -4.01 3.80
N THR A 25 10.87 -3.88 4.98
CA THR A 25 10.24 -4.99 5.72
C THR A 25 8.72 -4.99 5.64
N THR A 26 8.11 -3.92 5.11
CA THR A 26 6.66 -3.81 4.95
C THR A 26 6.20 -4.69 3.78
N PRO A 27 5.27 -5.65 4.00
CA PRO A 27 4.73 -6.45 2.92
C PRO A 27 3.99 -5.59 1.89
N LEU A 28 4.34 -5.80 0.62
CA LEU A 28 3.68 -5.18 -0.53
C LEU A 28 2.90 -6.24 -1.30
N LEU A 29 1.62 -5.98 -1.53
CA LEU A 29 0.76 -6.82 -2.37
C LEU A 29 0.82 -6.32 -3.80
N PHE A 30 1.20 -7.22 -4.71
CA PHE A 30 1.22 -6.98 -6.14
C PHE A 30 0.27 -7.95 -6.85
N TYR A 31 -0.36 -7.47 -7.91
CA TYR A 31 -1.04 -8.31 -8.88
C TYR A 31 -0.35 -8.16 -10.23
N GLY A 32 0.45 -9.18 -10.60
CA GLY A 32 1.46 -9.04 -11.65
C GLY A 32 2.48 -7.96 -11.25
N ASP A 33 2.68 -6.98 -12.13
CA ASP A 33 3.57 -5.84 -11.89
C ASP A 33 2.88 -4.62 -11.24
N THR A 34 1.57 -4.73 -10.95
CA THR A 34 0.78 -3.62 -10.40
C THR A 34 0.77 -3.68 -8.88
N LEU A 35 1.21 -2.59 -8.23
CA LEU A 35 1.13 -2.45 -6.78
C LEU A 35 -0.32 -2.20 -6.35
N ILE A 36 -0.82 -3.06 -5.45
CA ILE A 36 -2.20 -3.06 -4.95
C ILE A 36 -2.28 -2.43 -3.56
N ALA A 37 -1.40 -2.82 -2.64
CA ALA A 37 -1.43 -2.32 -1.28
C ALA A 37 -0.07 -2.49 -0.57
N ALA A 38 0.14 -1.66 0.44
CA ALA A 38 1.17 -1.87 1.46
C ALA A 38 0.49 -2.18 2.78
N ALA A 39 0.81 -3.33 3.38
CA ALA A 39 0.11 -3.83 4.54
C ALA A 39 0.19 -2.85 5.72
N GLY A 40 -0.96 -2.47 6.28
CA GLY A 40 -1.03 -1.49 7.38
C GLY A 40 -0.76 -0.03 7.00
N HIS A 41 -0.58 0.30 5.71
CA HIS A 41 -0.22 1.65 5.28
C HIS A 41 -1.18 2.25 4.25
N PHE A 42 -1.42 1.59 3.13
CA PHE A 42 -2.32 2.10 2.09
C PHE A 42 -2.81 1.02 1.13
N ILE A 43 -3.88 1.35 0.40
CA ILE A 43 -4.39 0.61 -0.77
C ILE A 43 -4.35 1.58 -1.96
N THR A 44 -3.92 1.12 -3.14
CA THR A 44 -3.89 1.91 -4.38
C THR A 44 -5.27 1.98 -5.01
N CYS A 45 -5.47 2.89 -5.97
CA CYS A 45 -6.74 2.95 -6.70
C CYS A 45 -7.05 1.64 -7.44
N ASP A 46 -6.02 0.98 -8.00
CA ASP A 46 -6.15 -0.31 -8.67
C ASP A 46 -6.47 -1.46 -7.70
N GLY A 47 -6.21 -1.27 -6.41
CA GLY A 47 -6.51 -2.24 -5.35
C GLY A 47 -7.80 -1.98 -4.57
N LEU A 48 -8.54 -0.91 -4.88
CA LEU A 48 -9.82 -0.63 -4.24
C LEU A 48 -10.86 -1.67 -4.70
N ALA A 49 -11.51 -2.31 -3.74
CA ALA A 49 -12.65 -3.16 -4.03
C ALA A 49 -13.82 -2.31 -4.53
N ASN A 50 -14.38 -2.68 -5.67
CA ASN A 50 -15.52 -1.99 -6.29
C ASN A 50 -16.89 -2.45 -5.75
N SER A 51 -16.89 -3.45 -4.86
CA SER A 51 -18.09 -4.12 -4.35
C SER A 51 -17.83 -4.63 -2.93
N GLU A 52 -18.87 -5.15 -2.28
CA GLU A 52 -18.80 -5.59 -0.87
C GLU A 52 -17.91 -6.82 -0.65
N ASP A 53 -17.58 -7.58 -1.70
CA ASP A 53 -16.69 -8.75 -1.68
C ASP A 53 -15.18 -8.40 -1.71
N GLY A 54 -14.78 -7.39 -0.94
CA GLY A 54 -13.38 -6.98 -0.81
C GLY A 54 -12.56 -7.88 0.13
N MET A 55 -11.24 -7.92 -0.07
CA MET A 55 -10.30 -8.58 0.85
C MET A 55 -9.49 -7.55 1.64
N ALA A 56 -9.19 -7.85 2.90
CA ALA A 56 -8.33 -7.03 3.74
C ALA A 56 -6.92 -7.63 3.81
N LEU A 57 -5.91 -6.80 3.54
CA LEU A 57 -4.50 -7.16 3.72
C LEU A 57 -4.07 -6.87 5.17
N LEU A 58 -4.06 -7.91 6.00
CA LEU A 58 -3.62 -7.82 7.39
C LEU A 58 -2.22 -8.42 7.53
N TRP A 59 -1.28 -7.59 8.00
CA TRP A 59 0.05 -8.04 8.40
C TRP A 59 0.12 -8.11 9.92
N ARG A 60 0.50 -9.28 10.43
CA ARG A 60 0.82 -9.50 11.84
C ARG A 60 2.31 -9.78 11.94
N GLU A 61 2.98 -9.04 12.80
CA GLU A 61 4.33 -9.35 13.23
C GLU A 61 4.20 -10.27 14.45
N ASP A 62 4.80 -11.45 14.39
CA ASP A 62 4.94 -12.28 15.58
C ASP A 62 5.92 -11.55 16.53
N ALA A 63 5.47 -11.32 17.76
CA ALA A 63 6.22 -10.61 18.81
C ALA A 63 7.36 -11.44 19.39
#